data_AF-A0AAV0UGY9-F1
#
_entry.id   AF-A0AAV0UGY9-F1
#
_cell.length_a   1.000
_cell.length_b   1.000
_cell.length_c   1.000
_cell.angle_alpha   90.00
_cell.angle_beta   90.00
_cell.angle_gamma   90.00
#
_symmetry.space_group_name_H-M   'P 1'
#
loop_
_entity.id
_entity.type
_entity.pdbx_description
1 polymer ?
#
loop_
_entity_poly.entity_id
_entity_poly.type
_entity_poly.pdbx_seq_one_letter_code
_entity_poly.pdbx_strand_id
1 'polypeptide(L)'
;MTLSLVLLLGTCVRGFLFAIPSLHETLSSRPELVTPVSSFYRLEEGVFLYHTTDSPYSGDVYHQPPLLFALLYPVLQFVPLALQYFIRCAVFISVDLLLVMGFARLCARNLKLEEGRHFKIHGREIWLSQVPVSPLFQPKTLPTTAAFIALMNPFSLASSVAMSTVSFTHLAVLYSLVFASEGAVAASMMCVAVGSYLSVYPFFLMLPIMLLLCSAKTDTTTDNKASGVTATLGLKCLVSFGLWLGLLFYLSWSFTGDWTFLEETYVWVAKFSDLTPNIGIFWYFFMEVFDRFIPYFLFVMHLHPVIYVVPIYLRLAHRPQAYACALIGTFSLFQAYPSFGDFGFFLSMLALHPKTIMTIENRFVYVIGLGAATCMLPVMWFLWLFPASGNANFFYNQTLVYQIFSSQIITAFVGATMKRDKDVDKYRMRVLTKLEQAKVEARE
;
A
#
# COMPACT_ATOMS: atom_id res chain seq x y z
N MET A 1 4.77 13.38 21.78
CA MET A 1 3.63 12.43 21.87
C MET A 1 4.21 11.03 21.94
N THR A 2 3.79 10.20 22.89
CA THR A 2 4.24 8.80 22.98
C THR A 2 3.44 7.93 22.00
N LEU A 3 4.02 6.81 21.55
CA LEU A 3 3.32 5.88 20.64
C LEU A 3 2.02 5.35 21.28
N SER A 4 2.03 5.05 22.58
CA SER A 4 0.83 4.59 23.30
C SER A 4 -0.32 5.60 23.25
N LEU A 5 -0.02 6.90 23.32
CA LEU A 5 -1.04 7.95 23.21
C LEU A 5 -1.60 8.03 21.79
N VAL A 6 -0.74 7.86 20.76
CA VAL A 6 -1.18 7.77 19.35
C VAL A 6 -2.17 6.61 19.21
N LEU A 7 -1.81 5.42 19.71
CA LEU A 7 -2.67 4.22 19.62
C LEU A 7 -4.01 4.43 20.34
N LEU A 8 -3.98 4.97 21.56
CA LEU A 8 -5.21 5.26 22.32
C LEU A 8 -6.12 6.24 21.57
N LEU A 9 -5.56 7.35 21.09
CA LEU A 9 -6.31 8.33 20.30
C LEU A 9 -6.93 7.68 19.06
N GLY A 10 -6.17 6.82 18.38
CA GLY A 10 -6.61 6.10 17.20
C GLY A 10 -7.79 5.18 17.44
N THR A 11 -7.72 4.39 18.51
CA THR A 11 -8.80 3.54 18.98
C THR A 11 -10.02 4.36 19.33
N CYS A 12 -9.87 5.46 20.07
CA CYS A 12 -10.98 6.33 20.45
C CYS A 12 -11.66 6.97 19.24
N VAL A 13 -10.89 7.49 18.28
CA VAL A 13 -11.43 8.11 17.06
C VAL A 13 -12.19 7.08 16.24
N ARG A 14 -11.62 5.90 15.97
CA ARG A 14 -12.30 4.84 15.22
C ARG A 14 -13.53 4.33 15.96
N GLY A 15 -13.41 4.07 17.26
CA GLY A 15 -14.54 3.67 18.10
C GLY A 15 -15.68 4.68 18.08
N PHE A 16 -15.36 5.98 18.11
CA PHE A 16 -16.36 7.05 17.96
C PHE A 16 -17.02 7.03 16.58
N LEU A 17 -16.26 6.85 15.50
CA LEU A 17 -16.81 6.79 14.14
C LEU A 17 -17.71 5.55 13.95
N PHE A 18 -17.31 4.39 14.46
CA PHE A 18 -18.14 3.18 14.45
C PHE A 18 -19.36 3.29 15.36
N ALA A 19 -19.31 4.10 16.43
CA ALA A 19 -20.47 4.34 17.28
C ALA A 19 -21.59 5.14 16.60
N ILE A 20 -21.39 5.61 15.36
CA ILE A 20 -22.38 6.31 14.54
C ILE A 20 -22.85 5.35 13.42
N PRO A 21 -23.96 4.62 13.59
CA PRO A 21 -24.37 3.57 12.63
C PRO A 21 -24.65 4.11 11.24
N SER A 22 -25.25 5.31 11.14
CA SER A 22 -25.54 5.97 9.86
C SER A 22 -24.27 6.30 9.08
N LEU A 23 -23.15 6.57 9.75
CA LEU A 23 -21.87 6.80 9.11
C LEU A 23 -21.33 5.50 8.51
N HIS A 24 -21.36 4.41 9.29
CA HIS A 24 -20.94 3.09 8.80
C HIS A 24 -21.75 2.68 7.57
N GLU A 25 -23.09 2.68 7.65
CA GLU A 25 -24.00 2.32 6.55
C GLU A 25 -23.79 3.19 5.30
N THR A 26 -23.55 4.49 5.51
CA THR A 26 -23.29 5.42 4.40
C THR A 26 -21.96 5.13 3.72
N LEU A 27 -20.90 4.79 4.47
CA LEU A 27 -19.54 4.60 3.94
C LEU A 27 -19.31 3.20 3.37
N SER A 28 -19.93 2.17 3.95
CA SER A 28 -19.81 0.77 3.52
C SER A 28 -20.46 0.52 2.15
N SER A 29 -21.39 1.39 1.73
CA SER A 29 -22.04 1.38 0.41
C SER A 29 -21.33 2.23 -0.66
N ARG A 30 -20.24 2.91 -0.31
CA ARG A 30 -19.56 3.86 -1.23
C ARG A 30 -18.61 3.15 -2.19
N PRO A 31 -18.73 3.39 -3.50
CA PRO A 31 -17.83 2.81 -4.50
C PRO A 31 -16.37 3.29 -4.36
N GLU A 32 -16.15 4.40 -3.65
CA GLU A 32 -14.81 4.91 -3.38
C GLU A 32 -14.08 4.14 -2.27
N LEU A 33 -14.81 3.48 -1.36
CA LEU A 33 -14.24 2.83 -0.17
C LEU A 33 -14.28 1.31 -0.26
N VAL A 34 -15.26 0.78 -0.97
CA VAL A 34 -15.55 -0.64 -1.04
C VAL A 34 -15.69 -1.04 -2.51
N THR A 35 -15.06 -2.15 -2.85
CA THR A 35 -15.04 -2.72 -4.21
C THR A 35 -15.52 -4.17 -4.17
N PRO A 36 -15.80 -4.79 -5.33
CA PRO A 36 -16.21 -6.19 -5.41
C PRO A 36 -15.28 -7.18 -4.68
N VAL A 37 -13.98 -6.84 -4.62
CA VAL A 37 -12.93 -7.65 -3.99
C VAL A 37 -12.56 -7.21 -2.57
N SER A 38 -13.25 -6.22 -2.00
CA SER A 38 -12.91 -5.68 -0.67
C SER A 38 -14.10 -5.45 0.26
N SER A 39 -15.32 -5.69 -0.24
CA SER A 39 -16.56 -5.49 0.49
C SER A 39 -16.76 -6.51 1.60
N PHE A 40 -17.02 -6.01 2.81
CA PHE A 40 -17.49 -6.84 3.90
C PHE A 40 -18.93 -7.31 3.67
N TYR A 41 -19.80 -6.49 3.06
CA TYR A 41 -21.16 -6.93 2.70
C TYR A 41 -21.15 -8.12 1.76
N ARG A 42 -20.29 -8.12 0.73
CA ARG A 42 -20.15 -9.29 -0.15
C ARG A 42 -19.62 -10.52 0.59
N LEU A 43 -18.83 -10.32 1.65
CA LEU A 43 -18.39 -11.41 2.53
C LEU A 43 -19.55 -11.96 3.36
N GLU A 44 -20.41 -11.11 3.92
CA GLU A 44 -21.65 -11.53 4.60
C GLU A 44 -22.56 -12.33 3.66
N GLU A 45 -22.69 -11.89 2.41
CA GLU A 45 -23.47 -12.59 1.40
C GLU A 45 -22.83 -13.92 1.00
N GLY A 46 -21.51 -13.98 0.91
CA GLY A 46 -20.77 -15.24 0.76
C GLY A 46 -21.01 -16.21 1.91
N VAL A 47 -21.17 -15.71 3.14
CA VAL A 47 -21.53 -16.54 4.31
C VAL A 47 -22.96 -17.06 4.19
N PHE A 48 -23.90 -16.22 3.77
CA PHE A 48 -25.27 -16.63 3.50
C PHE A 48 -25.32 -17.74 2.42
N LEU A 49 -24.62 -17.55 1.31
CA LEU A 49 -24.52 -18.54 0.23
C LEU A 49 -23.92 -19.86 0.74
N TYR A 50 -22.82 -19.79 1.47
CA TYR A 50 -22.15 -20.97 2.02
C TYR A 50 -23.09 -21.85 2.87
N HIS A 51 -24.00 -21.25 3.65
CA HIS A 51 -24.99 -22.02 4.43
C HIS A 51 -26.05 -22.72 3.60
N THR A 52 -26.33 -22.22 2.40
CA THR A 52 -27.41 -22.74 1.55
C THR A 52 -26.92 -23.72 0.49
N THR A 53 -25.67 -23.62 0.06
CA THR A 53 -25.13 -24.35 -1.10
C THR A 53 -23.77 -25.00 -0.84
N ASP A 54 -23.24 -24.91 0.39
CA ASP A 54 -21.90 -25.37 0.79
C ASP A 54 -20.74 -24.70 0.03
N SER A 55 -20.97 -23.60 -0.70
CA SER A 55 -19.93 -22.84 -1.38
C SER A 55 -20.17 -21.32 -1.30
N PRO A 56 -19.18 -20.53 -0.84
CA PRO A 56 -19.31 -19.07 -0.82
C PRO A 56 -19.31 -18.47 -2.25
N TYR A 57 -18.88 -19.25 -3.25
CA TYR A 57 -18.80 -18.87 -4.66
C TYR A 57 -20.00 -19.35 -5.49
N SER A 58 -21.06 -19.86 -4.85
CA SER A 58 -22.26 -20.38 -5.53
C SER A 58 -23.15 -19.32 -6.20
N GLY A 59 -22.57 -18.16 -6.53
CA GLY A 59 -23.14 -17.02 -7.24
C GLY A 59 -22.05 -15.99 -7.55
N ASP A 60 -22.38 -14.93 -8.29
CA ASP A 60 -21.42 -13.92 -8.77
C ASP A 60 -21.31 -12.71 -7.80
N VAL A 61 -21.19 -13.00 -6.49
CA VAL A 61 -21.16 -11.96 -5.44
C VAL A 61 -19.82 -11.90 -4.71
N TYR A 62 -19.28 -13.06 -4.32
CA TYR A 62 -18.08 -13.15 -3.47
C TYR A 62 -16.85 -13.57 -4.28
N HIS A 63 -15.83 -12.71 -4.34
CA HIS A 63 -14.60 -12.92 -5.14
C HIS A 63 -13.31 -12.76 -4.33
N GLN A 64 -13.39 -12.90 -3.00
CA GLN A 64 -12.23 -12.82 -2.11
C GLN A 64 -11.68 -14.22 -1.79
N PRO A 65 -10.37 -14.38 -1.52
CA PRO A 65 -9.77 -15.71 -1.34
C PRO A 65 -10.35 -16.54 -0.18
N PRO A 66 -10.37 -17.89 -0.29
CA PRO A 66 -11.00 -18.75 0.71
C PRO A 66 -10.45 -18.62 2.13
N LEU A 67 -9.16 -18.39 2.30
CA LEU A 67 -8.58 -18.28 3.66
C LEU A 67 -8.95 -16.97 4.34
N LEU A 68 -9.24 -15.91 3.59
CA LEU A 68 -9.79 -14.68 4.16
C LEU A 68 -11.24 -14.90 4.61
N PHE A 69 -12.02 -15.64 3.81
CA PHE A 69 -13.35 -16.11 4.21
C PHE A 69 -13.28 -16.90 5.52
N ALA A 70 -12.44 -17.94 5.56
CA ALA A 70 -12.27 -18.81 6.71
C ALA A 70 -11.81 -18.05 7.98
N LEU A 71 -10.98 -17.01 7.81
CA LEU A 71 -10.54 -16.15 8.91
C LEU A 71 -11.69 -15.33 9.52
N LEU A 72 -12.59 -14.81 8.68
CA LEU A 72 -13.65 -13.88 9.10
C LEU A 72 -14.99 -14.58 9.37
N TYR A 73 -15.20 -15.79 8.86
CA TYR A 73 -16.40 -16.60 9.06
C TYR A 73 -16.78 -16.80 10.55
N PRO A 74 -15.84 -17.12 11.46
CA PRO A 74 -16.14 -17.25 12.89
C PRO A 74 -16.76 -16.00 13.52
N VAL A 75 -16.33 -14.81 13.07
CA VAL A 75 -16.81 -13.52 13.57
C VAL A 75 -18.28 -13.29 13.22
N LEU A 76 -18.72 -13.86 12.10
CA LEU A 76 -20.09 -13.74 11.60
C LEU A 76 -21.03 -14.81 12.16
N GLN A 77 -20.51 -15.99 12.50
CA GLN A 77 -21.34 -17.17 12.80
C GLN A 77 -21.33 -17.61 14.26
N PHE A 78 -20.18 -17.59 14.92
CA PHE A 78 -20.08 -18.12 16.29
C PHE A 78 -20.30 -17.07 17.37
N VAL A 79 -20.43 -15.80 16.97
CA VAL A 79 -20.63 -14.67 17.88
C VAL A 79 -22.13 -14.39 18.07
N PRO A 80 -22.63 -14.22 19.32
CA PRO A 80 -24.01 -13.83 19.57
C PRO A 80 -24.38 -12.53 18.84
N LEU A 81 -25.57 -12.44 18.26
CA LEU A 81 -26.01 -11.31 17.43
C LEU A 81 -25.77 -9.94 18.10
N ALA A 82 -26.02 -9.84 19.41
CA ALA A 82 -25.82 -8.60 20.18
C ALA A 82 -24.36 -8.12 20.23
N LEU A 83 -23.39 -9.02 20.07
CA LEU A 83 -21.95 -8.71 20.11
C LEU A 83 -21.31 -8.66 18.72
N GLN A 84 -21.99 -9.14 17.67
CA GLN A 84 -21.41 -9.25 16.32
C GLN A 84 -20.85 -7.92 15.82
N TYR A 85 -21.64 -6.84 15.91
CA TYR A 85 -21.19 -5.52 15.46
C TYR A 85 -19.95 -5.05 16.21
N PHE A 86 -19.93 -5.20 17.54
CA PHE A 86 -18.79 -4.83 18.37
C PHE A 86 -17.53 -5.62 18.01
N ILE A 87 -17.64 -6.94 17.81
CA ILE A 87 -16.49 -7.78 17.45
C ILE A 87 -15.97 -7.44 16.05
N ARG A 88 -16.85 -7.17 15.07
CA ARG A 88 -16.44 -6.70 13.73
C ARG A 88 -15.63 -5.41 13.85
N CYS A 89 -16.14 -4.42 14.58
CA CYS A 89 -15.43 -3.17 14.83
C CYS A 89 -14.07 -3.43 15.50
N ALA A 90 -14.02 -4.29 16.52
CA ALA A 90 -12.79 -4.64 17.22
C ALA A 90 -11.75 -5.29 16.29
N VAL A 91 -12.16 -6.15 15.36
CA VAL A 91 -11.28 -6.77 14.35
C VAL A 91 -10.64 -5.71 13.47
N PHE A 92 -11.43 -4.82 12.85
CA PHE A 92 -10.90 -3.78 11.96
C PHE A 92 -10.03 -2.76 12.71
N ILE A 93 -10.44 -2.34 13.91
CA ILE A 93 -9.62 -1.47 14.77
C ILE A 93 -8.29 -2.17 15.11
N SER A 94 -8.30 -3.47 15.42
CA SER A 94 -7.08 -4.22 15.72
C SER A 94 -6.13 -4.29 14.52
N VAL A 95 -6.65 -4.50 13.31
CA VAL A 95 -5.87 -4.47 12.07
C VAL A 95 -5.24 -3.08 11.86
N ASP A 96 -5.99 -2.01 12.07
CA ASP A 96 -5.47 -0.64 11.97
C ASP A 96 -4.38 -0.33 13.01
N LEU A 97 -4.54 -0.81 14.25
CA LEU A 97 -3.51 -0.65 15.27
C LEU A 97 -2.23 -1.41 14.89
N LEU A 98 -2.36 -2.61 14.33
CA LEU A 98 -1.23 -3.37 13.80
C LEU A 98 -0.55 -2.63 12.64
N LEU A 99 -1.31 -2.05 11.72
CA LEU A 99 -0.77 -1.20 10.64
C LEU A 99 0.04 -0.03 11.23
N VAL A 100 -0.51 0.70 12.18
CA VAL A 100 0.15 1.87 12.80
C VAL A 100 1.41 1.47 13.56
N MET A 101 1.40 0.35 14.27
CA MET A 101 2.60 -0.22 14.89
C MET A 101 3.64 -0.65 13.85
N GLY A 102 3.19 -1.23 12.74
CA GLY A 102 4.02 -1.57 11.59
C GLY A 102 4.72 -0.36 10.98
N PHE A 103 4.00 0.75 10.77
CA PHE A 103 4.56 2.00 10.25
C PHE A 103 5.61 2.59 11.19
N ALA A 104 5.33 2.66 12.50
CA ALA A 104 6.31 3.11 13.49
C ALA A 104 7.58 2.24 13.46
N ARG A 105 7.41 0.91 13.45
CA ARG A 105 8.52 -0.04 13.44
C ARG A 105 9.35 0.05 12.15
N LEU A 106 8.68 0.10 10.99
CA LEU A 106 9.33 0.26 9.69
C LEU A 106 10.13 1.55 9.62
N CYS A 107 9.54 2.66 10.08
CA CYS A 107 10.20 3.96 10.13
C CYS A 107 11.46 3.93 11.00
N ALA A 108 11.36 3.37 12.22
CA ALA A 108 12.48 3.30 13.15
C ALA A 108 13.62 2.42 12.63
N ARG A 109 13.29 1.30 11.94
CA ARG A 109 14.28 0.42 11.33
C ARG A 109 14.93 1.07 10.11
N ASN A 110 14.14 1.70 9.24
CA ASN A 110 14.70 2.36 8.06
C ASN A 110 15.65 3.49 8.43
N LEU A 111 15.29 4.29 9.44
CA LEU A 111 16.14 5.37 9.90
C LEU A 111 17.53 4.85 10.31
N LYS A 112 17.60 3.72 11.02
CA LYS A 112 18.87 3.08 11.39
C LYS A 112 19.67 2.62 10.16
N LEU A 113 19.00 2.04 9.16
CA LEU A 113 19.62 1.63 7.90
C LEU A 113 20.13 2.84 7.08
N GLU A 114 19.41 3.97 7.12
CA GLU A 114 19.84 5.22 6.47
C GLU A 114 20.97 5.92 7.24
N GLU A 115 20.97 5.87 8.57
CA GLU A 115 22.02 6.44 9.42
C GLU A 115 23.39 5.82 9.17
N GLY A 116 23.44 4.50 8.94
CA GLY A 116 24.66 3.79 8.53
C GLY A 116 25.21 4.21 7.16
N ARG A 117 24.37 4.85 6.33
CA ARG A 117 24.70 5.32 4.98
C ARG A 117 25.00 6.82 4.91
N HIS A 118 24.98 7.53 6.04
CA HIS A 118 25.32 8.95 6.05
C HIS A 118 26.80 9.16 5.71
N PHE A 119 27.05 9.84 4.60
CA PHE A 119 28.39 10.24 4.23
C PHE A 119 28.87 11.34 5.19
N LYS A 120 29.86 11.00 6.00
CA LYS A 120 30.55 11.94 6.88
C LYS A 120 31.85 12.38 6.23
N ILE A 121 32.07 13.69 6.14
CA ILE A 121 33.33 14.27 5.71
C ILE A 121 33.90 15.03 6.91
N HIS A 122 35.11 14.67 7.36
CA HIS A 122 35.76 15.28 8.54
C HIS A 122 34.85 15.29 9.79
N GLY A 123 34.12 14.19 10.02
CA GLY A 123 33.22 14.06 11.16
C GLY A 123 31.92 14.88 11.10
N ARG A 124 31.71 15.69 10.05
CA ARG A 124 30.46 16.44 9.82
C ARG A 124 29.61 15.76 8.73
N GLU A 125 28.32 15.63 8.98
CA GLU A 125 27.36 15.15 7.98
C GLU A 125 27.12 16.22 6.91
N ILE A 126 26.91 15.77 5.67
CA ILE A 126 26.61 16.66 4.53
C ILE A 126 25.34 17.48 4.81
N TRP A 127 25.36 18.80 4.60
CA TRP A 127 24.22 19.72 4.80
C TRP A 127 22.94 19.35 4.03
N LEU A 128 23.02 18.64 2.90
CA LEU A 128 21.85 18.08 2.19
C LEU A 128 21.09 16.99 2.96
N SER A 129 21.67 16.39 4.01
CA SER A 129 20.92 15.57 4.97
C SER A 129 20.13 16.41 5.98
N GLN A 130 20.43 17.70 6.08
CA GLN A 130 19.88 18.70 7.01
C GLN A 130 18.83 19.59 6.34
N VAL A 131 17.94 19.01 5.52
CA VAL A 131 16.73 19.74 5.12
C VAL A 131 16.01 20.16 6.41
N PRO A 132 15.69 21.46 6.62
CA PRO A 132 15.03 21.91 7.83
C PRO A 132 13.65 21.28 7.86
N VAL A 133 13.54 20.19 8.60
CA VAL A 133 12.29 19.50 8.86
C VAL A 133 11.71 20.06 10.13
N SER A 134 10.37 20.16 10.17
CA SER A 134 9.69 20.55 11.40
C SER A 134 10.12 19.65 12.57
N PRO A 135 10.04 20.12 13.83
CA PRO A 135 10.36 19.31 15.00
C PRO A 135 9.65 17.94 15.02
N LEU A 136 8.46 17.84 14.42
CA LEU A 136 7.68 16.60 14.32
C LEU A 136 8.35 15.53 13.45
N PHE A 137 9.12 15.94 12.44
CA PHE A 137 9.78 15.06 11.46
C PHE A 137 11.25 14.80 11.81
N GLN A 138 11.69 15.15 13.01
CA GLN A 138 13.02 14.82 13.48
C GLN A 138 13.17 13.29 13.66
N PRO A 139 14.37 12.73 13.46
CA PRO A 139 14.62 11.28 13.53
C PRO A 139 14.03 10.60 14.78
N LYS A 140 14.14 11.24 15.95
CA LYS A 140 13.63 10.70 17.22
C LYS A 140 12.10 10.60 17.28
N THR A 141 11.39 11.55 16.69
CA THR A 141 9.91 11.63 16.74
C THR A 141 9.25 11.09 15.48
N LEU A 142 10.00 10.91 14.40
CA LEU A 142 9.49 10.51 13.09
C LEU A 142 8.66 9.21 13.13
N PRO A 143 9.07 8.14 13.85
CA PRO A 143 8.25 6.93 13.95
C PRO A 143 6.86 7.20 14.55
N THR A 144 6.78 8.03 15.59
CA THR A 144 5.51 8.40 16.22
C THR A 144 4.67 9.31 15.33
N THR A 145 5.31 10.19 14.55
CA THR A 145 4.64 11.08 13.61
C THR A 145 4.10 10.30 12.40
N ALA A 146 4.86 9.36 11.85
CA ALA A 146 4.42 8.48 10.78
C ALA A 146 3.21 7.63 11.21
N ALA A 147 3.26 7.06 12.42
CA ALA A 147 2.14 6.36 13.03
C ALA A 147 0.90 7.26 13.17
N PHE A 148 1.08 8.49 13.65
CA PHE A 148 -0.02 9.45 13.77
C PHE A 148 -0.63 9.82 12.41
N ILE A 149 0.20 10.07 11.39
CA ILE A 149 -0.26 10.40 10.03
C ILE A 149 -1.04 9.22 9.44
N ALA A 150 -0.53 7.98 9.55
CA ALA A 150 -1.23 6.80 9.06
C ALA A 150 -2.58 6.61 9.77
N LEU A 151 -2.62 6.84 11.07
CA LEU A 151 -3.81 6.67 11.90
C LEU A 151 -4.89 7.73 11.62
N MET A 152 -4.49 8.99 11.42
CA MET A 152 -5.39 10.14 11.18
C MET A 152 -5.64 10.39 9.68
N ASN A 153 -5.12 9.53 8.81
CA ASN A 153 -5.35 9.61 7.39
C ASN A 153 -6.85 9.45 7.10
N PRO A 154 -7.53 10.44 6.47
CA PRO A 154 -8.97 10.38 6.23
C PRO A 154 -9.36 9.17 5.38
N PHE A 155 -8.51 8.73 4.45
CA PHE A 155 -8.77 7.55 3.64
C PHE A 155 -8.68 6.26 4.45
N SER A 156 -7.72 6.14 5.37
CA SER A 156 -7.62 4.99 6.27
C SER A 156 -8.79 4.95 7.25
N LEU A 157 -9.17 6.10 7.81
CA LEU A 157 -10.33 6.21 8.70
C LEU A 157 -11.62 5.80 7.98
N ALA A 158 -11.87 6.34 6.79
CA ALA A 158 -13.06 6.02 6.02
C ALA A 158 -13.08 4.55 5.57
N SER A 159 -11.94 4.00 5.15
CA SER A 159 -11.82 2.59 4.72
C SER A 159 -12.04 1.62 5.88
N SER A 160 -11.53 1.96 7.07
CA SER A 160 -11.78 1.22 8.32
C SER A 160 -13.25 1.23 8.68
N VAL A 161 -13.89 2.41 8.72
CA VAL A 161 -15.32 2.53 9.04
C VAL A 161 -16.19 1.83 8.00
N ALA A 162 -15.79 1.81 6.73
CA ALA A 162 -16.44 1.04 5.68
C ALA A 162 -16.21 -0.49 5.78
N MET A 163 -15.39 -0.95 6.73
CA MET A 163 -14.99 -2.35 6.91
C MET A 163 -14.35 -2.97 5.66
N SER A 164 -13.53 -2.20 4.94
CA SER A 164 -12.87 -2.71 3.73
C SER A 164 -11.78 -3.73 4.08
N THR A 165 -11.86 -4.93 3.50
CA THR A 165 -10.91 -6.03 3.75
C THR A 165 -9.54 -5.79 3.11
N VAL A 166 -9.40 -4.74 2.28
CA VAL A 166 -8.12 -4.28 1.71
C VAL A 166 -7.06 -4.01 2.80
N SER A 167 -7.49 -3.64 4.01
CA SER A 167 -6.61 -3.44 5.17
C SER A 167 -5.76 -4.67 5.53
N PHE A 168 -6.28 -5.89 5.28
CA PHE A 168 -5.53 -7.14 5.49
C PHE A 168 -4.38 -7.29 4.48
N THR A 169 -4.61 -6.92 3.22
CA THR A 169 -3.56 -6.87 2.19
C THR A 169 -2.49 -5.85 2.54
N HIS A 170 -2.89 -4.65 2.98
CA HIS A 170 -1.95 -3.61 3.43
C HIS A 170 -1.13 -4.06 4.63
N LEU A 171 -1.74 -4.79 5.57
CA LEU A 171 -1.05 -5.33 6.73
C LEU A 171 0.06 -6.32 6.30
N ALA A 172 -0.26 -7.23 5.39
CA ALA A 172 0.70 -8.18 4.84
C ALA A 172 1.84 -7.46 4.09
N VAL A 173 1.51 -6.47 3.25
CA VAL A 173 2.51 -5.66 2.53
C VAL A 173 3.41 -4.90 3.51
N LEU A 174 2.85 -4.24 4.52
CA LEU A 174 3.63 -3.46 5.48
C LEU A 174 4.56 -4.34 6.32
N TYR A 175 4.06 -5.46 6.85
CA TYR A 175 4.87 -6.36 7.66
C TYR A 175 5.93 -7.11 6.85
N SER A 176 5.71 -7.33 5.55
CA SER A 176 6.77 -7.84 4.68
C SER A 176 7.96 -6.89 4.61
N LEU A 177 7.73 -5.57 4.54
CA LEU A 177 8.76 -4.53 4.58
C LEU A 177 9.39 -4.41 5.97
N VAL A 178 8.60 -4.50 7.05
CA VAL A 178 9.10 -4.49 8.43
C VAL A 178 10.08 -5.64 8.65
N PHE A 179 9.67 -6.88 8.39
CA PHE A 179 10.53 -8.05 8.58
C PHE A 179 11.73 -8.05 7.63
N ALA A 180 11.59 -7.49 6.43
CA ALA A 180 12.71 -7.29 5.53
C ALA A 180 13.75 -6.31 6.08
N SER A 181 13.30 -5.19 6.68
CA SER A 181 14.19 -4.23 7.34
C SER A 181 14.90 -4.81 8.57
N GLU A 182 14.43 -5.94 9.09
CA GLU A 182 15.01 -6.67 10.22
C GLU A 182 15.85 -7.87 9.78
N GLY A 183 15.96 -8.14 8.48
CA GLY A 183 16.72 -9.27 7.94
C GLY A 183 16.02 -10.64 8.05
N ALA A 184 14.76 -10.67 8.50
CA ALA A 184 13.98 -11.89 8.70
C ALA A 184 13.36 -12.39 7.39
N VAL A 185 14.13 -13.19 6.63
CA VAL A 185 13.76 -13.67 5.28
C VAL A 185 12.44 -14.44 5.27
N ALA A 186 12.31 -15.48 6.10
CA ALA A 186 11.14 -16.38 6.06
C ALA A 186 9.84 -15.64 6.43
N ALA A 187 9.87 -14.80 7.47
CA ALA A 187 8.72 -14.01 7.91
C ALA A 187 8.34 -12.93 6.88
N SER A 188 9.34 -12.28 6.26
CA SER A 188 9.09 -11.32 5.19
C SER A 188 8.44 -11.99 3.98
N MET A 189 8.98 -13.11 3.50
CA MET A 189 8.44 -13.84 2.34
C MET A 189 7.06 -14.44 2.62
N MET A 190 6.79 -14.87 3.86
CA MET A 190 5.45 -15.27 4.28
C MET A 190 4.44 -14.12 4.11
N CYS A 191 4.80 -12.91 4.56
CA CYS A 191 3.94 -11.75 4.44
C CYS A 191 3.74 -11.32 2.98
N VAL A 192 4.77 -11.42 2.12
CA VAL A 192 4.60 -11.19 0.67
C VAL A 192 3.68 -12.25 0.07
N ALA A 193 3.83 -13.54 0.45
CA ALA A 193 2.96 -14.61 -0.03
C ALA A 193 1.50 -14.38 0.38
N VAL A 194 1.24 -13.98 1.62
CA VAL A 194 -0.11 -13.60 2.07
C VAL A 194 -0.64 -12.41 1.28
N GLY A 195 0.18 -11.36 1.08
CA GLY A 195 -0.22 -10.20 0.28
C GLY A 195 -0.57 -10.59 -1.17
N SER A 196 0.27 -11.40 -1.82
CA SER A 196 0.09 -11.91 -3.18
C SER A 196 -1.10 -12.87 -3.31
N TYR A 197 -1.44 -13.57 -2.23
CA TYR A 197 -2.61 -14.42 -2.14
C TYR A 197 -3.89 -13.58 -2.02
N LEU A 198 -3.89 -12.52 -1.21
CA LEU A 198 -5.03 -11.62 -1.06
C LEU A 198 -5.27 -10.73 -2.28
N SER A 199 -4.22 -10.31 -2.96
CA SER A 199 -4.25 -9.50 -4.19
C SER A 199 -3.03 -9.81 -5.04
N VAL A 200 -3.13 -9.75 -6.37
CA VAL A 200 -2.02 -10.17 -7.25
C VAL A 200 -0.83 -9.18 -7.22
N TYR A 201 -1.08 -7.89 -7.02
CA TYR A 201 -0.09 -6.83 -7.19
C TYR A 201 1.10 -6.86 -6.20
N PRO A 202 0.93 -7.18 -4.90
CA PRO A 202 2.04 -7.37 -3.96
C PRO A 202 3.16 -8.31 -4.41
N PHE A 203 2.91 -9.23 -5.36
CA PHE A 203 3.95 -10.08 -5.96
C PHE A 203 5.13 -9.27 -6.49
N PHE A 204 4.86 -8.13 -7.14
CA PHE A 204 5.89 -7.27 -7.72
C PHE A 204 6.71 -6.50 -6.66
N LEU A 205 6.24 -6.42 -5.41
CA LEU A 205 7.02 -5.88 -4.28
C LEU A 205 8.12 -6.83 -3.82
N MET A 206 8.16 -8.08 -4.30
CA MET A 206 9.23 -9.01 -3.97
C MET A 206 10.62 -8.42 -4.27
N LEU A 207 10.77 -7.69 -5.38
CA LEU A 207 12.06 -7.08 -5.76
C LEU A 207 12.56 -6.03 -4.75
N PRO A 208 11.83 -4.95 -4.43
CA PRO A 208 12.29 -3.99 -3.42
C PRO A 208 12.48 -4.65 -2.04
N ILE A 209 11.67 -5.65 -1.68
CA ILE A 209 11.78 -6.38 -0.41
C ILE A 209 13.07 -7.18 -0.34
N MET A 210 13.46 -7.86 -1.42
CA MET A 210 14.74 -8.57 -1.53
C MET A 210 15.92 -7.60 -1.40
N LEU A 211 15.86 -6.43 -2.06
CA LEU A 211 16.89 -5.39 -1.93
C LEU A 211 17.00 -4.83 -0.51
N LEU A 212 15.86 -4.71 0.19
CA LEU A 212 15.83 -4.31 1.60
C LEU A 212 16.45 -5.38 2.51
N LEU A 213 16.17 -6.66 2.25
CA LEU A 213 16.79 -7.79 2.95
C LEU A 213 18.31 -7.85 2.73
N CYS A 214 18.78 -7.63 1.49
CA CYS A 214 20.21 -7.51 1.18
C CYS A 214 20.82 -6.38 2.03
N SER A 215 20.19 -5.20 2.00
CA SER A 215 20.63 -4.03 2.74
C SER A 215 20.76 -4.30 4.25
N ALA A 216 19.73 -4.90 4.86
CA ALA A 216 19.72 -5.18 6.30
C ALA A 216 20.77 -6.22 6.72
N LYS A 217 21.06 -7.22 5.88
CA LYS A 217 22.09 -8.24 6.19
C LYS A 217 23.51 -7.72 6.00
N THR A 218 23.74 -6.86 5.03
CA THR A 218 25.08 -6.31 4.77
C THR A 218 25.58 -5.48 5.95
N ASP A 219 24.69 -4.76 6.64
CA ASP A 219 25.04 -4.02 7.87
C ASP A 219 25.46 -4.94 9.03
N THR A 220 25.01 -6.20 9.04
CA THR A 220 25.35 -7.16 10.12
C THR A 220 26.62 -7.97 9.86
N THR A 221 27.10 -8.04 8.62
CA THR A 221 28.27 -8.85 8.24
C THR A 221 29.31 -7.98 7.53
N THR A 222 30.45 -7.74 8.19
CA THR A 222 31.59 -6.92 7.72
C THR A 222 32.41 -7.53 6.57
N ASP A 223 31.92 -8.56 5.88
CA ASP A 223 32.70 -9.31 4.89
C ASP A 223 32.38 -8.92 3.44
N ASN A 224 33.44 -8.53 2.72
CA ASN A 224 33.48 -8.02 1.34
C ASN A 224 33.15 -9.03 0.22
N LYS A 225 32.37 -10.10 0.48
CA LYS A 225 31.94 -11.06 -0.56
C LYS A 225 30.55 -10.71 -1.11
N ALA A 226 30.42 -9.52 -1.69
CA ALA A 226 29.11 -8.89 -1.98
C ALA A 226 28.32 -9.51 -3.15
N SER A 227 28.96 -10.13 -4.15
CA SER A 227 28.27 -10.55 -5.39
C SER A 227 27.68 -11.97 -5.36
N GLY A 228 28.28 -12.91 -4.63
CA GLY A 228 27.75 -14.27 -4.46
C GLY A 228 26.59 -14.35 -3.46
N VAL A 229 26.63 -13.49 -2.43
CA VAL A 229 25.64 -13.48 -1.33
C VAL A 229 24.25 -13.03 -1.80
N THR A 230 24.17 -12.09 -2.76
CA THR A 230 22.89 -11.60 -3.30
C THR A 230 22.15 -12.68 -4.08
N ALA A 231 22.86 -13.47 -4.90
CA ALA A 231 22.25 -14.57 -5.66
C ALA A 231 21.73 -15.68 -4.75
N THR A 232 22.52 -16.07 -3.73
CA THR A 232 22.09 -17.09 -2.74
C THR A 232 20.91 -16.59 -1.90
N LEU A 233 20.92 -15.32 -1.48
CA LEU A 233 19.78 -14.74 -0.77
C LEU A 233 18.54 -14.68 -1.68
N GLY A 234 18.75 -14.36 -2.96
CA GLY A 234 17.68 -14.28 -3.95
C GLY A 234 16.95 -15.61 -4.11
N LEU A 235 17.71 -16.70 -4.26
CA LEU A 235 17.16 -18.05 -4.32
C LEU A 235 16.42 -18.43 -3.03
N LYS A 236 16.97 -18.11 -1.85
CA LYS A 236 16.29 -18.36 -0.57
C LYS A 236 14.95 -17.62 -0.46
N CYS A 237 14.88 -16.37 -0.94
CA CYS A 237 13.63 -15.61 -0.96
C CYS A 237 12.60 -16.26 -1.87
N LEU A 238 12.99 -16.64 -3.10
CA LEU A 238 12.10 -17.26 -4.07
C LEU A 238 11.56 -18.61 -3.57
N VAL A 239 12.43 -19.46 -3.02
CA VAL A 239 12.03 -20.75 -2.44
C VAL A 239 11.10 -20.55 -1.25
N SER A 240 11.43 -19.66 -0.32
CA SER A 240 10.58 -19.39 0.84
C SER A 240 9.22 -18.82 0.44
N PHE A 241 9.18 -17.91 -0.53
CA PHE A 241 7.95 -17.35 -1.07
C PHE A 241 7.09 -18.45 -1.71
N GLY A 242 7.67 -19.27 -2.58
CA GLY A 242 6.97 -20.37 -3.24
C GLY A 242 6.41 -21.41 -2.27
N LEU A 243 7.15 -21.74 -1.21
CA LEU A 243 6.66 -22.64 -0.15
C LEU A 243 5.46 -22.06 0.60
N TRP A 244 5.52 -20.79 1.01
CA TRP A 244 4.40 -20.14 1.71
C TRP A 244 3.18 -19.99 0.81
N LEU A 245 3.36 -19.56 -0.44
CA LEU A 245 2.26 -19.40 -1.39
C LEU A 245 1.64 -20.76 -1.73
N GLY A 246 2.46 -21.79 -1.95
CA GLY A 246 1.99 -23.16 -2.17
C GLY A 246 1.20 -23.70 -0.98
N LEU A 247 1.63 -23.41 0.25
CA LEU A 247 0.87 -23.75 1.46
C LEU A 247 -0.48 -23.04 1.51
N LEU A 248 -0.55 -21.75 1.19
CA LEU A 248 -1.81 -20.99 1.16
C LEU A 248 -2.79 -21.55 0.11
N PHE A 249 -2.31 -21.89 -1.08
CA PHE A 249 -3.14 -22.54 -2.10
C PHE A 249 -3.57 -23.95 -1.70
N TYR A 250 -2.68 -24.73 -1.08
CA TYR A 250 -3.03 -26.05 -0.57
C TYR A 250 -4.11 -25.98 0.52
N LEU A 251 -4.00 -25.06 1.48
CA LEU A 251 -5.02 -24.85 2.50
C LEU A 251 -6.34 -24.35 1.90
N SER A 252 -6.28 -23.51 0.88
CA SER A 252 -7.46 -23.05 0.14
C SER A 252 -8.19 -24.20 -0.55
N TRP A 253 -7.44 -25.02 -1.29
CA TRP A 253 -7.94 -26.22 -1.94
C TRP A 253 -8.51 -27.22 -0.93
N SER A 254 -7.84 -27.40 0.21
CA SER A 254 -8.35 -28.27 1.28
C SER A 254 -9.63 -27.73 1.93
N PHE A 255 -9.85 -26.42 1.92
CA PHE A 255 -11.03 -25.78 2.50
C PHE A 255 -12.22 -25.79 1.53
N THR A 256 -12.00 -25.49 0.25
CA THR A 256 -13.07 -25.47 -0.78
C THR A 256 -13.36 -26.85 -1.38
N GLY A 257 -12.40 -27.78 -1.33
CA GLY A 257 -12.49 -29.11 -1.92
C GLY A 257 -12.12 -29.16 -3.42
N ASP A 258 -11.91 -28.01 -4.05
CA ASP A 258 -11.68 -27.85 -5.49
C ASP A 258 -10.80 -26.62 -5.81
N TRP A 259 -10.47 -26.44 -7.10
CA TRP A 259 -9.69 -25.30 -7.58
C TRP A 259 -10.57 -24.18 -8.17
N THR A 260 -11.89 -24.27 -8.05
CA THR A 260 -12.83 -23.29 -8.61
C THR A 260 -12.60 -21.90 -8.05
N PHE A 261 -12.16 -21.79 -6.79
CA PHE A 261 -11.79 -20.52 -6.18
C PHE A 261 -10.76 -19.74 -7.00
N LEU A 262 -9.85 -20.39 -7.74
CA LEU A 262 -8.89 -19.67 -8.58
C LEU A 262 -9.57 -18.89 -9.71
N GLU A 263 -10.62 -19.47 -10.30
CA GLU A 263 -11.40 -18.81 -11.33
C GLU A 263 -12.19 -17.65 -10.72
N GLU A 264 -12.85 -17.90 -9.60
CA GLU A 264 -13.74 -16.95 -8.94
C GLU A 264 -13.01 -15.79 -8.26
N THR A 265 -11.73 -15.93 -7.90
CA THR A 265 -10.97 -14.85 -7.25
C THR A 265 -9.95 -14.17 -8.17
N TYR A 266 -9.12 -14.93 -8.89
CA TYR A 266 -8.02 -14.33 -9.66
C TYR A 266 -8.39 -14.13 -11.12
N VAL A 267 -8.98 -15.15 -11.76
CA VAL A 267 -9.39 -15.05 -13.17
C VAL A 267 -10.53 -14.05 -13.31
N TRP A 268 -11.47 -14.02 -12.36
CA TRP A 268 -12.55 -13.04 -12.31
C TRP A 268 -12.04 -11.60 -12.32
N VAL A 269 -11.02 -11.29 -11.50
CA VAL A 269 -10.36 -9.97 -11.50
C VAL A 269 -9.64 -9.69 -12.82
N ALA A 270 -9.01 -10.71 -13.42
CA ALA A 270 -8.34 -10.57 -14.71
C ALA A 270 -9.34 -10.31 -15.86
N LYS A 271 -10.52 -10.96 -15.83
CA LYS A 271 -11.62 -10.78 -16.78
C LYS A 271 -12.33 -9.42 -16.61
N PHE A 272 -12.21 -8.78 -15.45
CA PHE A 272 -12.89 -7.52 -15.09
C PHE A 272 -14.40 -7.59 -15.39
N SER A 273 -15.05 -8.65 -14.92
CA SER A 273 -16.45 -8.96 -15.24
C SER A 273 -17.46 -8.01 -14.59
N ASP A 274 -17.09 -7.36 -13.48
CA ASP A 274 -17.96 -6.45 -12.76
C ASP A 274 -17.67 -4.99 -13.14
N LEU A 275 -18.64 -4.39 -13.84
CA LEU A 275 -18.58 -3.00 -14.29
C LEU A 275 -19.28 -2.04 -13.31
N THR A 276 -19.48 -2.45 -12.06
CA THR A 276 -19.99 -1.54 -11.02
C THR A 276 -19.06 -0.34 -10.86
N PRO A 277 -19.63 0.86 -10.64
CA PRO A 277 -18.85 2.07 -10.47
C PRO A 277 -17.77 1.95 -9.41
N ASN A 278 -16.56 2.39 -9.77
CA ASN A 278 -15.45 2.53 -8.86
C ASN A 278 -14.56 3.70 -9.29
N ILE A 279 -13.58 4.04 -8.47
CA ILE A 279 -12.68 5.19 -8.70
C ILE A 279 -11.54 4.86 -9.68
N GLY A 280 -11.43 3.62 -10.14
CA GLY A 280 -10.36 3.13 -11.00
C GLY A 280 -10.47 3.58 -12.44
N ILE A 281 -9.34 3.51 -13.14
CA ILE A 281 -9.26 3.87 -14.56
C ILE A 281 -9.99 2.84 -15.44
N PHE A 282 -10.16 1.60 -14.95
CA PHE A 282 -10.81 0.52 -15.67
C PHE A 282 -12.30 0.77 -15.88
N TRP A 283 -13.02 1.17 -14.83
CA TRP A 283 -14.49 1.15 -14.80
C TRP A 283 -15.15 1.77 -16.01
N TYR A 284 -15.03 3.09 -16.17
CA TYR A 284 -15.76 3.81 -17.20
C TYR A 284 -15.17 3.53 -18.60
N PHE A 285 -13.87 3.22 -18.67
CA PHE A 285 -13.23 2.81 -19.93
C PHE A 285 -13.86 1.52 -20.49
N PHE A 286 -14.02 0.48 -19.67
CA PHE A 286 -14.62 -0.78 -20.10
C PHE A 286 -16.14 -0.72 -20.26
N MET A 287 -16.80 0.29 -19.70
CA MET A 287 -18.21 0.59 -19.99
C MET A 287 -18.42 1.15 -21.42
N GLU A 288 -17.43 1.86 -21.96
CA GLU A 288 -17.56 2.52 -23.29
C GLU A 288 -16.91 1.72 -24.42
N VAL A 289 -15.99 0.80 -24.13
CA VAL A 289 -15.25 0.08 -25.16
C VAL A 289 -16.11 -0.99 -25.82
N PHE A 290 -16.00 -1.15 -27.14
CA PHE A 290 -16.71 -2.22 -27.84
C PHE A 290 -16.19 -3.60 -27.44
N ASP A 291 -17.10 -4.57 -27.30
CA ASP A 291 -16.82 -5.95 -26.86
C ASP A 291 -15.62 -6.60 -27.57
N ARG A 292 -15.50 -6.38 -28.88
CA ARG A 292 -14.42 -6.92 -29.71
C ARG A 292 -13.02 -6.49 -29.23
N PHE A 293 -12.89 -5.32 -28.60
CA PHE A 293 -11.62 -4.77 -28.14
C PHE A 293 -11.34 -5.02 -26.66
N ILE A 294 -12.30 -5.54 -25.89
CA ILE A 294 -12.13 -5.80 -24.44
C ILE A 294 -10.87 -6.63 -24.16
N PRO A 295 -10.61 -7.78 -24.83
CA PRO A 295 -9.42 -8.58 -24.53
C PRO A 295 -8.10 -7.83 -24.74
N TYR A 296 -8.02 -7.00 -25.78
CA TYR A 296 -6.85 -6.20 -26.08
C TYR A 296 -6.59 -5.16 -24.98
N PHE A 297 -7.61 -4.42 -24.57
CA PHE A 297 -7.44 -3.40 -23.54
C PHE A 297 -7.25 -3.98 -22.15
N LEU A 298 -7.87 -5.12 -21.82
CA LEU A 298 -7.59 -5.82 -20.56
C LEU A 298 -6.11 -6.21 -20.46
N PHE A 299 -5.54 -6.75 -21.55
CA PHE A 299 -4.11 -7.05 -21.60
C PHE A 299 -3.25 -5.80 -21.36
N VAL A 300 -3.56 -4.70 -22.06
CA VAL A 300 -2.81 -3.44 -21.91
C VAL A 300 -2.94 -2.86 -20.49
N MET A 301 -4.14 -2.83 -19.92
CA MET A 301 -4.38 -2.25 -18.60
C MET A 301 -3.73 -3.07 -17.49
N HIS A 302 -3.80 -4.41 -17.53
CA HIS A 302 -3.11 -5.28 -16.57
C HIS A 302 -1.59 -5.29 -16.73
N LEU A 303 -1.06 -4.87 -17.89
CA LEU A 303 0.38 -4.71 -18.10
C LEU A 303 0.94 -3.45 -17.39
N HIS A 304 0.13 -2.42 -17.16
CA HIS A 304 0.58 -1.15 -16.57
C HIS A 304 1.27 -1.30 -15.21
N PRO A 305 0.71 -2.01 -14.21
CA PRO A 305 1.39 -2.24 -12.93
C PRO A 305 2.78 -2.88 -13.07
N VAL A 306 3.01 -3.68 -14.11
CA VAL A 306 4.22 -4.47 -14.32
C VAL A 306 5.34 -3.67 -14.99
N ILE A 307 5.01 -2.86 -16.00
CA ILE A 307 6.02 -2.15 -16.81
C ILE A 307 6.85 -1.14 -16.01
N TYR A 308 6.32 -0.62 -14.90
CA TYR A 308 7.03 0.33 -14.04
C TYR A 308 8.05 -0.32 -13.10
N VAL A 309 7.99 -1.64 -12.91
CA VAL A 309 8.91 -2.38 -12.03
C VAL A 309 10.37 -2.20 -12.47
N VAL A 310 10.68 -2.42 -13.74
CA VAL A 310 12.06 -2.34 -14.25
C VAL A 310 12.60 -0.90 -14.26
N PRO A 311 11.90 0.11 -14.82
CA PRO A 311 12.39 1.50 -14.81
C PRO A 311 12.64 2.05 -13.42
N ILE A 312 11.75 1.75 -12.45
CA ILE A 312 11.93 2.21 -11.08
C ILE A 312 13.08 1.44 -10.41
N TYR A 313 13.23 0.13 -10.65
CA TYR A 313 14.40 -0.63 -10.20
C TYR A 313 15.71 0.01 -10.67
N LEU A 314 15.85 0.30 -11.96
CA LEU A 314 17.08 0.90 -12.53
C LEU A 314 17.45 2.24 -11.88
N ARG A 315 16.46 2.96 -11.31
CA ARG A 315 16.68 4.28 -10.71
C ARG A 315 16.72 4.28 -9.19
N LEU A 316 16.00 3.40 -8.52
CA LEU A 316 15.81 3.41 -7.06
C LEU A 316 16.27 2.11 -6.38
N ALA A 317 17.00 1.22 -7.06
CA ALA A 317 17.51 -0.02 -6.44
C ALA A 317 18.35 0.23 -5.17
N HIS A 318 19.06 1.37 -5.08
CA HIS A 318 19.82 1.75 -3.88
C HIS A 318 18.93 2.19 -2.71
N ARG A 319 17.65 2.50 -2.98
CA ARG A 319 16.63 2.91 -2.01
C ARG A 319 15.41 2.00 -2.08
N PRO A 320 15.52 0.77 -1.55
CA PRO A 320 14.46 -0.22 -1.65
C PRO A 320 13.12 0.22 -1.06
N GLN A 321 13.12 1.04 0.00
CA GLN A 321 11.86 1.53 0.58
C GLN A 321 11.16 2.59 -0.29
N ALA A 322 11.92 3.53 -0.86
CA ALA A 322 11.35 4.51 -1.79
C ALA A 322 10.87 3.82 -3.07
N TYR A 323 11.57 2.77 -3.51
CA TYR A 323 11.13 1.90 -4.59
C TYR A 323 9.80 1.20 -4.26
N ALA A 324 9.68 0.56 -3.08
CA ALA A 324 8.42 -0.03 -2.63
C ALA A 324 7.29 1.00 -2.55
N CYS A 325 7.55 2.18 -2.00
CA CYS A 325 6.58 3.28 -1.91
C CYS A 325 6.09 3.72 -3.30
N ALA A 326 6.99 3.84 -4.28
CA ALA A 326 6.62 4.20 -5.65
C ALA A 326 5.76 3.12 -6.31
N LEU A 327 6.09 1.83 -6.13
CA LEU A 327 5.29 0.72 -6.65
C LEU A 327 3.90 0.64 -6.01
N ILE A 328 3.80 0.80 -4.69
CA ILE A 328 2.50 0.85 -3.98
C ILE A 328 1.63 1.97 -4.55
N GLY A 329 2.20 3.15 -4.81
CA GLY A 329 1.50 4.24 -5.50
C GLY A 329 1.05 3.84 -6.91
N THR A 330 1.94 3.27 -7.72
CA THR A 330 1.60 2.78 -9.07
C THR A 330 0.47 1.75 -9.05
N PHE A 331 0.47 0.82 -8.09
CA PHE A 331 -0.60 -0.18 -7.97
C PHE A 331 -1.92 0.46 -7.60
N SER A 332 -1.93 1.47 -6.71
CA SER A 332 -3.16 2.19 -6.37
C SER A 332 -3.81 2.91 -7.55
N LEU A 333 -3.04 3.27 -8.59
CA LEU A 333 -3.55 3.87 -9.83
C LEU A 333 -4.07 2.83 -10.83
N PHE A 334 -3.31 1.76 -11.03
CA PHE A 334 -3.47 0.86 -12.17
C PHE A 334 -4.03 -0.53 -11.81
N GLN A 335 -4.37 -0.78 -10.55
CA GLN A 335 -5.12 -1.98 -10.22
C GLN A 335 -6.57 -1.91 -10.73
N ALA A 336 -7.17 -3.07 -10.95
CA ALA A 336 -8.50 -3.19 -11.55
C ALA A 336 -9.60 -2.56 -10.68
N TYR A 337 -9.60 -2.88 -9.38
CA TYR A 337 -10.61 -2.43 -8.42
C TYR A 337 -9.99 -1.64 -7.26
N PRO A 338 -9.51 -0.40 -7.49
CA PRO A 338 -8.88 0.41 -6.45
C PRO A 338 -9.90 1.01 -5.50
N SER A 339 -9.48 1.18 -4.25
CA SER A 339 -10.22 1.90 -3.21
C SER A 339 -9.41 3.10 -2.69
N PHE A 340 -10.08 4.04 -2.00
CA PHE A 340 -9.41 5.08 -1.23
C PHE A 340 -8.47 4.48 -0.17
N GLY A 341 -8.76 3.28 0.35
CA GLY A 341 -7.86 2.58 1.24
C GLY A 341 -6.47 2.40 0.63
N ASP A 342 -6.39 1.99 -0.64
CA ASP A 342 -5.11 1.73 -1.33
C ASP A 342 -4.26 2.99 -1.51
N PHE A 343 -4.90 4.08 -1.94
CA PHE A 343 -4.21 5.36 -2.06
C PHE A 343 -3.89 5.95 -0.68
N GLY A 344 -4.75 5.74 0.32
CA GLY A 344 -4.49 6.07 1.72
C GLY A 344 -3.26 5.35 2.28
N PHE A 345 -3.09 4.08 1.97
CA PHE A 345 -1.89 3.32 2.35
C PHE A 345 -0.64 3.90 1.68
N PHE A 346 -0.71 4.27 0.39
CA PHE A 346 0.37 4.98 -0.29
C PHE A 346 0.71 6.34 0.38
N LEU A 347 -0.29 7.16 0.71
CA LEU A 347 -0.06 8.44 1.40
C LEU A 347 0.61 8.24 2.77
N SER A 348 0.26 7.17 3.47
CA SER A 348 0.88 6.81 4.75
C SER A 348 2.34 6.36 4.57
N MET A 349 2.64 5.64 3.48
CA MET A 349 4.01 5.29 3.11
C MET A 349 4.86 6.53 2.75
N LEU A 350 4.28 7.55 2.11
CA LEU A 350 5.00 8.80 1.83
C LEU A 350 5.51 9.46 3.12
N ALA A 351 4.77 9.37 4.22
CA ALA A 351 5.15 9.95 5.51
C ALA A 351 6.48 9.41 6.06
N LEU A 352 6.91 8.22 5.61
CA LEU A 352 8.22 7.65 5.94
C LEU A 352 9.39 8.39 5.28
N HIS A 353 9.10 9.26 4.30
CA HIS A 353 10.10 9.98 3.51
C HIS A 353 9.95 11.50 3.62
N PRO A 354 10.03 12.09 4.84
CA PRO A 354 9.81 13.53 5.04
C PRO A 354 10.81 14.39 4.25
N LYS A 355 12.05 13.92 4.12
CA LYS A 355 13.09 14.61 3.33
C LYS A 355 12.72 14.70 1.85
N THR A 356 12.06 13.68 1.31
CA THR A 356 11.57 13.70 -0.08
C THR A 356 10.35 14.58 -0.21
N ILE A 357 9.40 14.52 0.73
CA ILE A 357 8.19 15.37 0.69
C ILE A 357 8.56 16.86 0.67
N MET A 358 9.56 17.24 1.48
CA MET A 358 9.99 18.64 1.55
C MET A 358 10.65 19.15 0.27
N THR A 359 11.20 18.26 -0.58
CA THR A 359 11.79 18.62 -1.87
C THR A 359 10.80 18.62 -3.02
N ILE A 360 9.55 18.19 -2.80
CA ILE A 360 8.49 18.27 -3.80
C ILE A 360 8.11 19.75 -4.04
N GLU A 361 8.24 20.17 -5.28
CA GLU A 361 7.77 21.47 -5.78
C GLU A 361 6.24 21.46 -5.87
N ASN A 362 5.59 22.58 -5.57
CA ASN A 362 4.13 22.74 -5.64
C ASN A 362 3.30 21.72 -4.81
N ARG A 363 3.89 21.13 -3.75
CA ARG A 363 3.22 20.12 -2.89
C ARG A 363 1.81 20.52 -2.43
N PHE A 364 1.58 21.80 -2.13
CA PHE A 364 0.28 22.30 -1.70
C PHE A 364 -0.78 22.23 -2.80
N VAL A 365 -0.40 22.46 -4.07
CA VAL A 365 -1.31 22.33 -5.21
C VAL A 365 -1.79 20.89 -5.35
N TYR A 366 -0.88 19.92 -5.22
CA TYR A 366 -1.26 18.51 -5.29
C TYR A 366 -2.18 18.08 -4.14
N VAL A 367 -1.90 18.50 -2.91
CA VAL A 367 -2.73 18.17 -1.74
C VAL A 367 -4.10 18.83 -1.81
N ILE A 368 -4.17 20.12 -2.18
CA ILE A 368 -5.43 20.84 -2.32
C ILE A 368 -6.27 20.27 -3.47
N GLY A 369 -5.63 19.99 -4.61
CA GLY A 369 -6.29 19.39 -5.76
C GLY A 369 -6.86 18.01 -5.46
N LEU A 370 -6.08 17.15 -4.79
CA LEU A 370 -6.55 15.85 -4.33
C LEU A 370 -7.70 15.99 -3.31
N GLY A 371 -7.59 16.91 -2.37
CA GLY A 371 -8.64 17.18 -1.38
C GLY A 371 -9.95 17.63 -2.03
N ALA A 372 -9.87 18.59 -2.96
CA ALA A 372 -11.02 19.04 -3.74
C ALA A 372 -11.63 17.88 -4.54
N ALA A 373 -10.81 17.05 -5.19
CA ALA A 373 -11.28 15.91 -5.95
C ALA A 373 -11.98 14.86 -5.07
N THR A 374 -11.42 14.59 -3.90
CA THR A 374 -11.97 13.68 -2.90
C THR A 374 -13.34 14.16 -2.39
N CYS A 375 -13.48 15.45 -2.10
CA CYS A 375 -14.75 16.01 -1.63
C CYS A 375 -15.83 16.03 -2.73
N MET A 376 -15.42 16.21 -4.00
CA MET A 376 -16.37 16.25 -5.12
C MET A 376 -16.86 14.87 -5.55
N LEU A 377 -16.10 13.79 -5.34
CA LEU A 377 -16.52 12.43 -5.72
C LEU A 377 -17.88 12.02 -5.12
N PRO A 378 -18.10 12.10 -3.79
CA PRO A 378 -19.41 11.78 -3.20
C PRO A 378 -20.53 12.70 -3.66
N VAL A 379 -20.22 13.97 -3.98
CA VAL A 379 -21.19 14.94 -4.48
C VAL A 379 -21.65 14.53 -5.88
N MET A 380 -20.72 14.22 -6.78
CA MET A 380 -21.04 13.78 -8.14
C MET A 380 -21.78 12.44 -8.15
N TRP A 381 -21.39 11.51 -7.27
CA TRP A 381 -22.12 10.26 -7.04
C TRP A 381 -23.56 10.52 -6.60
N PHE A 382 -23.74 11.41 -5.62
CA PHE A 382 -25.07 11.76 -5.14
C PHE A 382 -25.92 12.37 -6.24
N LEU A 383 -25.40 13.37 -6.98
CA LEU A 383 -26.10 14.05 -8.07
C LEU A 383 -26.51 13.10 -9.20
N TRP A 384 -25.69 12.08 -9.45
CA TRP A 384 -25.99 11.06 -10.46
C TRP A 384 -27.11 10.12 -10.01
N LEU A 385 -27.03 9.54 -8.82
CA LEU A 385 -27.96 8.47 -8.42
C LEU A 385 -29.28 8.94 -7.80
N PHE A 386 -29.30 10.06 -7.08
CA PHE A 386 -30.48 10.43 -6.28
C PHE A 386 -31.37 11.51 -6.92
N PRO A 387 -30.88 12.75 -7.18
CA PRO A 387 -31.70 13.77 -7.82
C PRO A 387 -31.75 13.62 -9.34
N ALA A 388 -30.95 12.71 -9.93
CA ALA A 388 -30.80 12.52 -11.37
C ALA A 388 -30.46 13.82 -12.13
N SER A 389 -29.84 14.79 -11.46
CA SER A 389 -29.41 16.06 -12.03
C SER A 389 -28.01 15.98 -12.64
N GLY A 390 -27.33 14.84 -12.47
CA GLY A 390 -26.08 14.50 -13.13
C GLY A 390 -26.16 13.14 -13.82
N ASN A 391 -25.18 12.85 -14.68
CA ASN A 391 -25.01 11.54 -15.31
C ASN A 391 -23.68 10.90 -14.89
N ALA A 392 -23.46 9.65 -15.30
CA ALA A 392 -22.25 8.89 -15.01
C ALA A 392 -20.96 9.65 -15.37
N ASN A 393 -21.00 10.48 -16.42
CA ASN A 393 -19.86 11.23 -16.93
C ASN A 393 -19.37 12.27 -15.91
N PHE A 394 -20.24 12.82 -15.06
CA PHE A 394 -19.83 13.76 -14.01
C PHE A 394 -19.01 13.05 -12.92
N PHE A 395 -19.46 11.87 -12.50
CA PHE A 395 -18.70 11.05 -11.55
C PHE A 395 -17.38 10.59 -12.18
N TYR A 396 -17.41 10.11 -13.43
CA TYR A 396 -16.20 9.71 -14.16
C TYR A 396 -15.20 10.86 -14.36
N ASN A 397 -15.64 12.04 -14.77
CA ASN A 397 -14.75 13.20 -14.87
C ASN A 397 -14.06 13.48 -13.53
N GLN A 398 -14.80 13.33 -12.43
CA GLN A 398 -14.26 13.53 -11.10
C GLN A 398 -13.28 12.41 -10.67
N THR A 399 -13.48 11.16 -11.10
CA THR A 399 -12.49 10.09 -10.91
C THR A 399 -11.22 10.37 -11.71
N LEU A 400 -11.31 10.89 -12.95
CA LEU A 400 -10.13 11.30 -13.72
C LEU A 400 -9.34 12.40 -13.03
N VAL A 401 -10.00 13.43 -12.52
CA VAL A 401 -9.35 14.51 -11.75
C VAL A 401 -8.63 13.93 -10.52
N TYR A 402 -9.27 13.03 -9.78
CA TYR A 402 -8.66 12.33 -8.65
C TYR A 402 -7.42 11.52 -9.08
N GLN A 403 -7.50 10.79 -10.20
CA GLN A 403 -6.39 9.98 -10.71
C GLN A 403 -5.23 10.83 -11.23
N ILE A 404 -5.51 11.99 -11.85
CA ILE A 404 -4.48 12.95 -12.27
C ILE A 404 -3.69 13.44 -11.05
N PHE A 405 -4.37 13.92 -9.99
CA PHE A 405 -3.65 14.39 -8.80
C PHE A 405 -2.90 13.26 -8.10
N SER A 406 -3.48 12.06 -8.04
CA SER A 406 -2.82 10.86 -7.52
C SER A 406 -1.53 10.54 -8.29
N SER A 407 -1.58 10.57 -9.62
CA SER A 407 -0.42 10.36 -10.50
C SER A 407 0.63 11.46 -10.37
N GLN A 408 0.21 12.72 -10.23
CA GLN A 408 1.13 13.84 -9.99
C GLN A 408 1.88 13.68 -8.65
N ILE A 409 1.22 13.24 -7.59
CA ILE A 409 1.87 12.99 -6.29
C ILE A 409 2.91 11.88 -6.41
N ILE A 410 2.58 10.77 -7.09
CA ILE A 410 3.50 9.65 -7.31
C ILE A 410 4.71 10.10 -8.15
N THR A 411 4.46 10.79 -9.26
CA THR A 411 5.52 11.32 -10.14
C THR A 411 6.40 12.33 -9.42
N ALA A 412 5.80 13.24 -8.65
CA ALA A 412 6.52 14.22 -7.85
C ALA A 412 7.38 13.56 -6.76
N PHE A 413 6.88 12.51 -6.10
CA PHE A 413 7.65 11.74 -5.13
C PHE A 413 8.89 11.08 -5.74
N VAL A 414 8.73 10.40 -6.89
CA VAL A 414 9.85 9.78 -7.61
C VAL A 414 10.84 10.85 -8.08
N GLY A 415 10.36 11.92 -8.70
CA GLY A 415 11.17 13.03 -9.18
C GLY A 415 11.95 13.72 -8.06
N ALA A 416 11.30 14.01 -6.93
CA ALA A 416 11.92 14.61 -5.75
C ALA A 416 12.97 13.69 -5.11
N THR A 417 12.72 12.38 -5.09
CA THR A 417 13.69 11.38 -4.61
C THR A 417 14.95 11.38 -5.48
N MET A 418 14.78 11.39 -6.80
CA MET A 418 15.88 11.42 -7.77
C MET A 418 16.65 12.73 -7.74
N LYS A 419 15.96 13.87 -7.63
CA LYS A 419 16.58 15.20 -7.52
C LYS A 419 17.48 15.26 -6.30
N ARG A 420 16.98 14.79 -5.15
CA ARG A 420 17.75 14.70 -3.91
C ARG A 420 19.04 13.91 -4.10
N ASP A 421 19.00 12.77 -4.80
CA ASP A 421 20.20 11.93 -5.02
C ASP A 421 21.23 12.62 -5.90
N LYS A 422 20.77 13.23 -7.00
CA LYS A 422 21.65 14.03 -7.86
C LYS A 422 22.31 15.17 -7.10
N ASP A 423 21.59 15.83 -6.19
CA ASP A 423 22.14 16.95 -5.43
C ASP A 423 23.17 16.48 -4.38
N VAL A 424 22.93 15.33 -3.75
CA VAL A 424 23.90 14.68 -2.85
C VAL A 424 25.18 14.29 -3.60
N ASP A 425 25.05 13.69 -4.79
CA ASP A 425 26.20 13.28 -5.61
C ASP A 425 27.01 14.47 -6.11
N LYS A 426 26.34 15.54 -6.59
CA LYS A 426 27.01 16.79 -6.98
C LYS A 426 27.78 17.40 -5.82
N TYR A 427 27.20 17.41 -4.62
CA TYR A 427 27.87 17.91 -3.43
C TYR A 427 29.10 17.06 -3.09
N ARG A 428 28.96 15.72 -3.10
CA ARG A 428 30.06 14.79 -2.85
C ARG A 428 31.24 15.05 -3.79
N MET A 429 30.98 15.18 -5.08
CA MET A 429 32.01 15.47 -6.08
C MET A 429 32.72 16.80 -5.79
N ARG A 430 31.98 17.88 -5.51
CA ARG A 430 32.56 19.19 -5.17
C ARG A 430 33.48 19.14 -3.95
N VAL A 431 33.11 18.38 -2.92
CA VAL A 431 33.94 18.27 -1.72
C VAL A 431 35.20 17.45 -1.99
N LEU A 432 35.10 16.35 -2.74
CA LEU A 432 36.27 15.56 -3.13
C LEU A 432 37.27 16.40 -3.92
N THR A 433 36.80 17.21 -4.88
CA THR A 433 37.65 18.13 -5.64
C THR A 433 38.34 19.16 -4.74
N LYS A 434 37.63 19.75 -3.77
CA LYS A 434 38.25 20.68 -2.80
C LYS A 434 39.30 20.01 -1.91
N LEU A 435 39.06 18.77 -1.50
CA LEU A 435 40.03 18.01 -0.69
C LEU A 435 41.27 17.62 -1.49
N GLU A 436 41.13 17.33 -2.78
CA GLU A 436 42.25 17.08 -3.67
C GLU A 436 43.08 18.36 -3.88
N GLN A 437 42.43 19.51 -4.12
CA GLN A 437 43.09 20.81 -4.22
C GLN A 437 43.88 21.15 -2.94
N ALA A 438 43.26 21.04 -1.76
CA ALA A 438 43.93 21.30 -0.49
C ALA A 438 45.12 20.36 -0.22
N LYS A 439 45.09 19.12 -0.73
CA LYS A 439 46.24 18.18 -0.62
C LYS A 439 47.39 18.55 -1.55
N VAL A 440 47.09 19.14 -2.71
CA VAL A 440 48.11 19.63 -3.64
C VAL A 440 48.77 20.87 -3.04
N GLU A 441 47.98 21.83 -2.55
CA GLU A 441 48.47 23.05 -1.89
C GLU A 441 49.30 22.77 -0.62
N ALA A 442 49.03 21.68 0.11
CA ALA A 442 49.80 21.29 1.30
C ALA A 442 51.11 20.53 0.99
N ARG A 443 51.34 20.15 -0.28
CA ARG A 443 52.56 19.47 -0.74
C ARG A 443 53.55 20.42 -1.41
N GLU A 444 53.06 21.57 -1.88
CA GLU A 444 53.86 22.73 -2.30
C GLU A 444 54.26 23.56 -1.08
#